data_AF-A0A7S1X543-F1
#
_entry.id   AF-A0A7S1X543-F1
#
_cell.length_a   1.000
_cell.length_b   1.000
_cell.length_c   1.000
_cell.angle_alpha   90.00
_cell.angle_beta   90.00
_cell.angle_gamma   90.00
#
_symmetry.space_group_name_H-M   'P 1'
#
loop_
_entity.id
_entity.type
_entity.pdbx_description
1 polymer ?
#
loop_
_entity_poly.entity_id
_entity_poly.type
_entity_poly.pdbx_seq_one_letter_code
_entity_poly.pdbx_strand_id
1 'polypeptide(L)'
;KNHPDEARAKFESGNPTHSATSGELDMYASNCRSLRLLGANVAEPQQRTFNGLKLPLWPRVVLTPAFAPSFGALARKIVQPSELHVAADSVLVLDGANITIRSLRVEGALVIRAAPGARVTVDNLTVNNKGWEWKALEEGEQAEEYVAIRGFKVTRHETLRLEFSRPGIYNISDDTPRVIQAHRVGA
;
A
#
# COMPACT_ATOMS: atom_id res chain seq x y z
N LYS A 1 -12.95 8.45 15.22
CA LYS A 1 -14.21 8.77 15.94
C LYS A 1 -14.09 8.38 17.41
N ASN A 2 -13.52 7.21 17.73
CA ASN A 2 -13.36 6.74 19.10
C ASN A 2 -11.87 6.70 19.49
N HIS A 3 -11.57 6.97 20.77
CA HIS A 3 -10.24 6.76 21.37
C HIS A 3 -9.93 5.24 21.44
N PRO A 4 -8.66 4.80 21.49
CA PRO A 4 -8.31 3.37 21.59
C PRO A 4 -9.08 2.58 22.67
N ASP A 5 -9.27 3.12 23.87
CA ASP A 5 -9.96 2.42 24.96
C ASP A 5 -11.45 2.19 24.67
N GLU A 6 -12.12 3.22 24.13
CA GLU A 6 -13.52 3.11 23.69
C GLU A 6 -13.68 2.15 22.51
N ALA A 7 -12.71 2.14 21.60
CA ALA A 7 -12.68 1.23 20.47
C ALA A 7 -12.53 -0.22 20.92
N ARG A 8 -11.73 -0.48 21.98
CA ARG A 8 -11.58 -1.80 22.60
C ARG A 8 -12.88 -2.28 23.23
N ALA A 9 -13.52 -1.44 24.04
CA ALA A 9 -14.81 -1.77 24.63
C ALA A 9 -15.88 -2.10 23.58
N LYS A 10 -15.92 -1.33 22.48
CA LYS A 10 -16.83 -1.61 21.35
C LYS A 10 -16.49 -2.93 20.65
N PHE A 11 -15.22 -3.20 20.41
CA PHE A 11 -14.77 -4.45 19.79
C PHE A 11 -15.21 -5.67 20.61
N GLU A 12 -15.00 -5.63 21.94
CA GLU A 12 -15.40 -6.69 22.86
C GLU A 12 -16.91 -6.92 22.88
N SER A 13 -17.69 -5.84 22.71
CA SER A 13 -19.15 -5.91 22.56
C SER A 13 -19.66 -6.30 21.16
N GLY A 14 -18.76 -6.61 20.21
CA GLY A 14 -19.10 -6.96 18.83
C GLY A 14 -19.53 -5.78 17.94
N ASN A 15 -19.26 -4.54 18.37
CA ASN A 15 -19.64 -3.31 17.65
C ASN A 15 -18.48 -2.76 16.80
N PRO A 16 -18.77 -2.00 15.72
CA PRO A 16 -17.74 -1.32 14.93
C PRO A 16 -16.89 -0.36 15.78
N THR A 17 -15.57 -0.48 15.65
CA THR A 17 -14.61 0.22 16.52
C THR A 17 -14.42 1.68 16.17
N HIS A 18 -14.55 2.08 14.90
CA HIS A 18 -14.35 3.45 14.38
C HIS A 18 -13.11 4.19 14.96
N SER A 19 -12.02 3.45 15.17
CA SER A 19 -10.73 3.95 15.64
C SER A 19 -9.85 4.38 14.46
N ALA A 20 -8.75 5.09 14.76
CA ALA A 20 -7.76 5.42 13.74
C ALA A 20 -7.12 4.14 13.15
N THR A 21 -6.85 3.13 13.99
CA THR A 21 -6.35 1.82 13.58
C THR A 21 -7.26 1.14 12.57
N SER A 22 -8.55 0.98 12.89
CA SER A 22 -9.48 0.29 11.98
C SER A 22 -9.67 1.08 10.69
N GLY A 23 -9.75 2.41 10.79
CA GLY A 23 -9.87 3.27 9.60
C GLY A 23 -8.69 3.12 8.63
N GLU A 24 -7.46 3.12 9.11
CA GLU A 24 -6.27 2.92 8.26
C GLU A 24 -6.25 1.51 7.63
N LEU A 25 -6.56 0.47 8.40
CA LEU A 25 -6.59 -0.92 7.92
C LEU A 25 -7.73 -1.18 6.92
N ASP A 26 -8.91 -0.56 7.12
CA ASP A 26 -10.05 -0.66 6.20
C ASP A 26 -9.73 -0.05 4.84
N MET A 27 -8.91 1.01 4.78
CA MET A 27 -8.44 1.58 3.52
C MET A 27 -7.54 0.60 2.75
N TYR A 28 -6.60 -0.06 3.43
CA TYR A 28 -5.78 -1.11 2.80
C TYR A 28 -6.64 -2.28 2.31
N ALA A 29 -7.59 -2.72 3.14
CA ALA A 29 -8.53 -3.78 2.79
C ALA A 29 -9.36 -3.42 1.56
N SER A 30 -9.90 -2.20 1.49
CA SER A 30 -10.69 -1.70 0.37
C SER A 30 -9.90 -1.71 -0.94
N ASN A 31 -8.66 -1.20 -0.92
CA ASN A 31 -7.78 -1.20 -2.09
C ASN A 31 -7.40 -2.62 -2.54
N CYS A 32 -7.02 -3.50 -1.60
CA CYS A 32 -6.71 -4.89 -1.89
C CYS A 32 -7.90 -5.65 -2.49
N ARG A 33 -9.09 -5.47 -1.91
CA ARG A 33 -10.33 -6.08 -2.41
C ARG A 33 -10.70 -5.56 -3.80
N SER A 34 -10.48 -4.27 -4.06
CA SER A 34 -10.69 -3.68 -5.39
C SER A 34 -9.78 -4.31 -6.45
N LEU A 35 -8.49 -4.51 -6.12
CA LEU A 35 -7.56 -5.20 -7.02
C LEU A 35 -7.95 -6.67 -7.23
N ARG A 36 -8.34 -7.39 -6.17
CA ARG A 36 -8.82 -8.77 -6.29
C ARG A 36 -10.09 -8.90 -7.11
N LEU A 37 -11.01 -7.94 -7.01
CA LEU A 37 -12.23 -7.90 -7.83
C LEU A 37 -11.92 -7.78 -9.33
N LEU A 38 -10.78 -7.17 -9.69
CA LEU A 38 -10.28 -7.13 -11.06
C LEU A 38 -9.61 -8.44 -11.50
N GLY A 39 -9.32 -9.36 -10.58
CA GLY A 39 -8.60 -10.62 -10.84
C GLY A 39 -7.12 -10.58 -10.45
N ALA A 40 -6.67 -9.59 -9.67
CA ALA A 40 -5.29 -9.53 -9.21
C ALA A 40 -4.98 -10.50 -8.05
N ASN A 41 -3.74 -10.97 -8.05
CA ASN A 41 -3.21 -11.91 -7.07
C ASN A 41 -2.66 -11.18 -5.83
N VAL A 42 -3.55 -10.60 -5.04
CA VAL A 42 -3.20 -9.98 -3.75
C VAL A 42 -3.32 -11.01 -2.64
N ALA A 43 -2.33 -11.12 -1.75
CA ALA A 43 -2.37 -12.07 -0.63
C ALA A 43 -3.51 -11.78 0.38
N GLU A 44 -3.92 -12.83 1.10
CA GLU A 44 -4.90 -12.72 2.21
C GLU A 44 -4.32 -11.89 3.37
N PRO A 45 -5.17 -11.25 4.18
CA PRO A 45 -4.71 -10.53 5.34
C PRO A 45 -4.19 -11.47 6.42
N GLN A 46 -3.24 -10.99 7.21
CA GLN A 46 -2.76 -11.68 8.39
C GLN A 46 -3.34 -11.04 9.65
N GLN A 47 -3.68 -11.85 10.65
CA GLN A 47 -4.14 -11.33 11.94
C GLN A 47 -2.99 -10.61 12.65
N ARG A 48 -3.26 -9.40 13.13
CA ARG A 48 -2.35 -8.57 13.93
C ARG A 48 -3.10 -7.93 15.08
N THR A 49 -2.38 -7.65 16.16
CA THR A 49 -2.95 -6.99 17.33
C THR A 49 -2.35 -5.60 17.48
N PHE A 50 -3.20 -4.58 17.55
CA PHE A 50 -2.81 -3.19 17.76
C PHE A 50 -3.73 -2.59 18.82
N ASN A 51 -3.18 -1.99 19.88
CA ASN A 51 -3.96 -1.49 21.01
C ASN A 51 -4.96 -2.52 21.58
N GLY A 52 -4.57 -3.80 21.62
CA GLY A 52 -5.44 -4.90 22.05
C GLY A 52 -6.53 -5.32 21.05
N LEU A 53 -6.65 -4.66 19.90
CA LEU A 53 -7.59 -5.01 18.83
C LEU A 53 -6.95 -6.04 17.89
N LYS A 54 -7.51 -7.24 17.81
CA LYS A 54 -7.10 -8.26 16.84
C LYS A 54 -7.80 -8.00 15.50
N LEU A 55 -7.05 -7.51 14.51
CA LEU A 55 -7.56 -7.03 13.23
C LEU A 55 -6.81 -7.68 12.06
N PRO A 56 -7.49 -7.90 10.92
CA PRO A 56 -6.84 -8.36 9.69
C PRO A 56 -6.01 -7.24 9.06
N LEU A 57 -4.69 -7.42 8.99
CA LEU A 57 -3.78 -6.54 8.26
C LEU A 57 -3.57 -7.09 6.84
N TRP A 58 -4.15 -6.39 5.87
CA TRP A 58 -3.93 -6.64 4.44
C TRP A 58 -2.56 -6.12 3.98
N PRO A 59 -2.09 -6.54 2.79
CA PRO A 59 -1.02 -5.81 2.11
C PRO A 59 -1.31 -4.31 2.07
N ARG A 60 -0.27 -3.49 2.21
CA ARG A 60 -0.42 -2.05 2.42
C ARG A 60 -0.47 -1.35 1.07
N VAL A 61 -1.58 -1.57 0.39
CA VAL A 61 -1.89 -1.00 -0.93
C VAL A 61 -2.54 0.37 -0.76
N VAL A 62 -1.92 1.39 -1.33
CA VAL A 62 -2.42 2.77 -1.38
C VAL A 62 -2.59 3.19 -2.84
N LEU A 63 -3.84 3.35 -3.25
CA LEU A 63 -4.23 3.87 -4.55
C LEU A 63 -4.71 5.30 -4.34
N THR A 64 -3.90 6.29 -4.71
CA THR A 64 -4.30 7.69 -4.52
C THR A 64 -5.45 8.07 -5.46
N PRO A 65 -6.24 9.11 -5.15
CA PRO A 65 -7.23 9.65 -6.08
C PRO A 65 -6.62 10.10 -7.41
N ALA A 66 -5.36 10.55 -7.41
CA ALA A 66 -4.63 10.89 -8.63
C ALA A 66 -4.39 9.67 -9.50
N PHE A 67 -4.13 8.50 -8.90
CA PHE A 67 -3.98 7.26 -9.65
C PHE A 67 -5.32 6.73 -10.17
N ALA A 68 -6.30 6.50 -9.30
CA ALA A 68 -7.58 5.93 -9.68
C ALA A 68 -8.70 6.42 -8.73
N PRO A 69 -9.49 7.44 -9.12
CA PRO A 69 -10.56 7.97 -8.27
C PRO A 69 -11.82 7.09 -8.28
N SER A 70 -11.89 6.07 -9.14
CA SER A 70 -13.02 5.14 -9.22
C SER A 70 -12.57 3.74 -9.64
N PHE A 71 -13.41 2.74 -9.38
CA PHE A 71 -13.15 1.36 -9.82
C PHE A 71 -12.99 1.25 -11.34
N GLY A 72 -13.80 1.98 -12.12
CA GLY A 72 -13.66 2.00 -13.57
C GLY A 72 -12.35 2.63 -14.05
N ALA A 73 -11.82 3.63 -13.34
CA ALA A 73 -10.49 4.18 -13.62
C ALA A 73 -9.38 3.18 -13.27
N LEU A 74 -9.51 2.48 -12.14
CA LEU A 74 -8.59 1.41 -11.73
C LEU A 74 -8.55 0.29 -12.77
N ALA A 75 -9.73 -0.20 -13.21
CA ALA A 75 -9.86 -1.26 -14.19
C ALA A 75 -9.16 -0.96 -15.52
N ARG A 76 -9.18 0.29 -15.98
CA ARG A 76 -8.47 0.70 -17.20
C ARG A 76 -6.95 0.76 -17.06
N LYS A 77 -6.44 0.84 -15.83
CA LYS A 77 -5.02 0.99 -15.52
C LYS A 77 -4.34 -0.33 -15.21
N ILE A 78 -5.09 -1.34 -14.77
CA ILE A 78 -4.59 -2.71 -14.55
C ILE A 78 -4.94 -3.54 -15.79
N VAL A 79 -4.00 -3.68 -16.71
CA VAL A 79 -4.23 -4.24 -18.06
C VAL A 79 -4.32 -5.76 -18.04
N GLN A 80 -3.48 -6.42 -17.23
CA GLN A 80 -3.49 -7.88 -17.04
C GLN A 80 -3.57 -8.16 -15.53
N PRO A 81 -4.77 -8.14 -14.94
CA PRO A 81 -4.92 -8.26 -13.49
C PRO A 81 -4.24 -9.50 -12.90
N SER A 82 -4.29 -10.65 -13.58
CA SER A 82 -3.63 -11.88 -13.14
C SER A 82 -2.10 -11.75 -12.99
N GLU A 83 -1.48 -10.79 -13.67
CA GLU A 83 -0.03 -10.53 -13.61
C GLU A 83 0.35 -9.52 -12.53
N LEU A 84 -0.63 -9.01 -11.77
CA LEU A 84 -0.38 -8.18 -10.59
C LEU A 84 -0.39 -9.05 -9.33
N HIS A 85 0.80 -9.25 -8.76
CA HIS A 85 1.03 -10.02 -7.55
C HIS A 85 1.50 -9.12 -6.40
N VAL A 86 0.82 -9.18 -5.25
CA VAL A 86 1.20 -8.42 -4.05
C VAL A 86 1.23 -9.37 -2.84
N ALA A 87 2.42 -9.59 -2.27
CA ALA A 87 2.60 -10.49 -1.13
C ALA A 87 2.04 -9.90 0.19
N ALA A 88 1.81 -10.75 1.20
CA ALA A 88 1.08 -10.43 2.43
C ALA A 88 1.62 -9.21 3.19
N ASP A 89 2.94 -9.08 3.28
CA ASP A 89 3.60 -7.98 4.00
C ASP A 89 4.08 -6.85 3.09
N SER A 90 3.64 -6.84 1.84
CA SER A 90 4.10 -5.85 0.87
C SER A 90 3.42 -4.49 1.01
N VAL A 91 4.12 -3.46 0.54
CA VAL A 91 3.64 -2.09 0.39
C VAL A 91 3.63 -1.75 -1.09
N LEU A 92 2.49 -1.27 -1.58
CA LEU A 92 2.35 -0.78 -2.95
C LEU A 92 1.67 0.59 -2.92
N VAL A 93 2.39 1.63 -3.32
CA VAL A 93 1.82 2.98 -3.43
C VAL A 93 1.86 3.42 -4.89
N LEU A 94 0.69 3.72 -5.45
CA LEU A 94 0.55 4.25 -6.81
C LEU A 94 -0.04 5.67 -6.75
N ASP A 95 0.73 6.62 -7.26
CA ASP A 95 0.39 8.04 -7.23
C ASP A 95 0.67 8.70 -8.58
N GLY A 96 -0.37 9.01 -9.34
CA GLY A 96 -0.24 9.69 -10.62
C GLY A 96 -1.24 9.23 -11.69
N ALA A 97 -1.76 10.21 -12.43
CA ALA A 97 -2.86 10.02 -13.38
C ALA A 97 -2.54 9.11 -14.56
N ASN A 98 -1.27 8.95 -14.95
CA ASN A 98 -0.90 8.18 -16.14
C ASN A 98 0.04 7.01 -15.82
N ILE A 99 -0.14 6.36 -14.68
CA ILE A 99 0.48 5.05 -14.40
C ILE A 99 -0.44 3.94 -14.90
N THR A 100 0.13 2.97 -15.62
CA THR A 100 -0.50 1.75 -16.13
C THR A 100 0.32 0.53 -15.70
N ILE A 101 -0.35 -0.50 -15.17
CA ILE A 101 0.26 -1.75 -14.72
C ILE A 101 -0.14 -2.87 -15.69
N ARG A 102 0.84 -3.48 -16.35
CA ARG A 102 0.70 -4.69 -17.16
C ARG A 102 1.05 -5.91 -16.32
N SER A 103 2.30 -6.01 -15.88
CA SER A 103 2.78 -7.10 -15.04
C SER A 103 3.69 -6.55 -13.94
N LEU A 104 3.42 -6.95 -12.70
CA LEU A 104 4.11 -6.46 -11.51
C LEU A 104 4.03 -7.47 -10.37
N ARG A 105 5.19 -7.83 -9.80
CA ARG A 105 5.27 -8.64 -8.58
C ARG A 105 5.95 -7.86 -7.46
N VAL A 106 5.29 -7.73 -6.30
CA VAL A 106 5.82 -7.03 -5.13
C VAL A 106 5.89 -7.97 -3.93
N GLU A 107 7.11 -8.12 -3.41
CA GLU A 107 7.46 -8.75 -2.15
C GLU A 107 8.41 -7.80 -1.38
N GLY A 108 7.83 -6.89 -0.61
CA GLY A 108 8.56 -5.76 -0.01
C GLY A 108 7.83 -4.46 -0.25
N ALA A 109 8.52 -3.35 -0.47
CA ALA A 109 7.91 -2.04 -0.67
C ALA A 109 8.25 -1.41 -2.03
N LEU A 110 7.20 -1.02 -2.76
CA LEU A 110 7.25 -0.27 -4.01
C LEU A 110 6.40 0.99 -3.90
N VAL A 111 6.99 2.14 -4.27
CA VAL A 111 6.30 3.41 -4.40
C VAL A 111 6.57 3.96 -5.81
N ILE A 112 5.52 4.22 -6.59
CA ILE A 112 5.63 4.87 -7.89
C ILE A 112 4.84 6.17 -7.87
N ARG A 113 5.54 7.28 -8.13
CA ARG A 113 4.95 8.61 -8.27
C ARG A 113 5.20 9.17 -9.67
N ALA A 114 4.15 9.62 -10.34
CA ALA A 114 4.21 10.22 -11.66
C ALA A 114 3.60 11.62 -11.62
N ALA A 115 4.41 12.63 -11.94
CA ALA A 115 3.96 14.01 -12.08
C ALA A 115 3.01 14.16 -13.29
N PRO A 116 2.24 15.26 -13.37
CA PRO A 116 1.44 15.56 -14.56
C PRO A 116 2.26 15.48 -15.86
N GLY A 117 1.71 14.80 -16.87
CA GLY A 117 2.39 14.59 -18.16
C GLY A 117 3.41 13.42 -18.20
N ALA A 118 3.77 12.82 -17.06
CA ALA A 118 4.56 11.60 -17.03
C ALA A 118 3.66 10.37 -17.23
N ARG A 119 3.84 9.65 -18.34
CA ARG A 119 3.15 8.39 -18.65
C ARG A 119 4.06 7.22 -18.31
N VAL A 120 3.68 6.42 -17.32
CA VAL A 120 4.50 5.34 -16.79
C VAL A 120 3.80 4.01 -17.04
N THR A 121 4.44 3.11 -17.78
CA THR A 121 3.99 1.73 -17.96
C THR A 121 4.89 0.81 -17.16
N VAL A 122 4.30 -0.01 -16.31
CA VAL A 122 4.99 -1.06 -15.55
C VAL A 122 4.71 -2.39 -16.23
N ASP A 123 5.74 -3.02 -16.76
CA ASP A 123 5.62 -4.26 -17.53
C ASP A 123 6.81 -5.17 -17.21
N ASN A 124 6.54 -6.34 -16.65
CA ASN A 124 7.56 -7.29 -16.18
C ASN A 124 8.52 -6.65 -15.14
N LEU A 125 7.96 -6.15 -14.02
CA LEU A 125 8.76 -5.62 -12.89
C LEU A 125 8.61 -6.51 -11.67
N THR A 126 9.74 -6.95 -11.10
CA THR A 126 9.78 -7.68 -9.83
C THR A 126 10.48 -6.86 -8.76
N VAL A 127 9.80 -6.65 -7.64
CA VAL A 127 10.36 -5.96 -6.48
C VAL A 127 10.48 -6.93 -5.33
N ASN A 128 11.72 -7.23 -4.93
CA ASN A 128 12.05 -7.97 -3.72
C ASN A 128 12.98 -7.13 -2.84
N ASN A 129 12.52 -6.71 -1.67
CA ASN A 129 13.31 -5.93 -0.72
C ASN A 129 12.79 -6.10 0.72
N LYS A 130 13.51 -5.54 1.70
CA LYS A 130 13.16 -5.68 3.13
C LYS A 130 11.83 -5.05 3.54
N GLY A 131 11.21 -4.24 2.67
CA GLY A 131 9.88 -3.70 2.86
C GLY A 131 9.74 -2.85 4.13
N TRP A 132 8.50 -2.75 4.61
CA TRP A 132 8.13 -1.98 5.79
C TRP A 132 7.43 -2.85 6.83
N GLU A 133 7.60 -2.50 8.09
CA GLU A 133 7.10 -3.23 9.23
C GLU A 133 6.12 -2.37 10.06
N TRP A 134 4.96 -2.95 10.39
CA TRP A 134 3.98 -2.36 11.30
C TRP A 134 4.20 -2.99 12.68
N LYS A 135 4.97 -2.33 13.54
CA LYS A 135 5.26 -2.79 14.91
C LYS A 135 4.21 -2.21 15.86
N ALA A 136 3.48 -3.07 16.57
CA ALA A 136 2.55 -2.64 17.62
C ALA A 136 3.29 -1.85 18.71
N LEU A 137 2.62 -0.88 19.32
CA LEU A 137 3.15 -0.20 20.50
C LEU A 137 3.18 -1.15 21.70
N GLU A 138 4.23 -1.03 22.50
CA GLU A 138 4.36 -1.72 23.78
C GLU A 138 3.46 -1.03 24.82
N GLU A 139 3.01 -1.79 25.83
CA GLU A 139 2.15 -1.25 26.88
C GLU A 139 2.90 -0.17 27.68
N GLY A 140 2.31 1.03 27.78
CA GLY A 140 2.94 2.18 28.42
C GLY A 140 4.01 2.89 27.58
N GLU A 141 4.24 2.48 26.33
CA GLU A 141 5.17 3.16 25.43
C GLU A 141 4.70 4.58 25.11
N GLN A 142 5.52 5.57 25.47
CA GLN A 142 5.26 6.96 25.07
C GLN A 142 5.54 7.12 23.57
N ALA A 143 4.54 7.63 22.85
CA ALA A 143 4.63 7.93 21.43
C ALA A 143 3.92 9.23 21.12
N GLU A 144 4.26 9.85 19.99
CA GLU A 144 3.51 10.99 19.47
C GLU A 144 2.02 10.62 19.32
N GLU A 145 1.13 11.59 19.55
CA GLU A 145 -0.31 11.35 19.66
C GLU A 145 -0.87 10.55 18.46
N TYR A 146 -0.45 10.89 17.24
CA TYR A 146 -0.90 10.20 16.01
C TYR A 146 -0.43 8.74 15.91
N VAL A 147 0.65 8.36 16.62
CA VAL A 147 1.14 6.99 16.74
C VAL A 147 0.37 6.26 17.84
N ALA A 148 0.16 6.92 18.98
CA ALA A 148 -0.59 6.37 20.11
C ALA A 148 -2.03 5.99 19.72
N ILE A 149 -2.74 6.90 19.04
CA ILE A 149 -4.13 6.66 18.63
C ILE A 149 -4.28 5.54 17.58
N ARG A 150 -3.23 5.27 16.76
CA ARG A 150 -3.25 4.19 15.77
C ARG A 150 -2.76 2.85 16.33
N GLY A 151 -1.91 2.86 17.35
CA GLY A 151 -1.45 1.65 18.04
C GLY A 151 -0.29 0.90 17.40
N PHE A 152 0.39 1.50 16.42
CA PHE A 152 1.61 0.94 15.82
C PHE A 152 2.53 2.01 15.25
N LYS A 153 3.83 1.67 15.20
CA LYS A 153 4.88 2.39 14.47
C LYS A 153 5.13 1.70 13.13
N VAL A 154 5.49 2.49 12.12
CA VAL A 154 5.87 1.97 10.80
C VAL A 154 7.36 2.17 10.59
N THR A 155 8.12 1.09 10.56
CA THR A 155 9.56 1.10 10.27
C THR A 155 9.76 0.79 8.79
N ARG A 156 10.46 1.67 8.06
CA ARG A 156 10.74 1.49 6.63
C ARG A 156 12.15 0.94 6.47
N HIS A 157 12.28 -0.37 6.27
CA HIS A 157 13.59 -1.04 6.18
C HIS A 157 14.23 -0.84 4.80
N GLU A 158 13.43 -0.96 3.74
CA GLU A 158 13.85 -0.67 2.37
C GLU A 158 12.64 -0.29 1.50
N THR A 159 12.85 0.59 0.52
CA THR A 159 11.82 0.92 -0.47
C THR A 159 12.43 1.04 -1.86
N LEU A 160 11.84 0.39 -2.87
CA LEU A 160 12.03 0.83 -4.25
C LEU A 160 11.07 2.00 -4.50
N ARG A 161 11.59 3.23 -4.44
CA ARG A 161 10.81 4.43 -4.70
C ARG A 161 11.20 5.04 -6.03
N LEU A 162 10.25 5.10 -6.95
CA LEU A 162 10.41 5.64 -8.30
C LEU A 162 9.64 6.96 -8.44
N GLU A 163 10.33 8.03 -8.81
CA GLU A 163 9.74 9.34 -9.04
C GLU A 163 9.97 9.82 -10.47
N PHE A 164 8.87 9.93 -11.22
CA PHE A 164 8.84 10.47 -12.58
C PHE A 164 8.37 11.93 -12.52
N SER A 165 9.30 12.81 -12.15
CA SER A 165 9.03 14.23 -11.87
C SER A 165 8.89 15.11 -13.12
N ARG A 166 9.21 14.58 -14.31
CA ARG A 166 9.16 15.31 -15.59
C ARG A 166 8.17 14.66 -16.55
N PRO A 167 7.46 15.44 -17.38
CA PRO A 167 6.67 14.90 -18.48
C PRO A 167 7.50 14.00 -19.38
N GLY A 168 6.90 12.92 -19.88
CA GLY A 168 7.62 11.92 -20.66
C GLY A 168 6.87 10.60 -20.76
N ILE A 169 7.44 9.66 -21.51
CA ILE A 169 6.98 8.28 -21.57
C ILE A 169 8.07 7.42 -20.92
N TYR A 170 7.68 6.63 -19.93
CA TYR A 170 8.57 5.78 -19.15
C TYR A 170 8.03 4.37 -19.16
N ASN A 171 8.85 3.43 -19.62
CA ASN A 171 8.54 2.00 -19.55
C ASN A 171 9.51 1.38 -18.54
N ILE A 172 8.98 0.93 -17.41
CA ILE A 172 9.77 0.26 -16.38
C ILE A 172 9.53 -1.24 -16.43
N SER A 173 10.64 -1.97 -16.44
CA SER A 173 10.73 -3.41 -16.53
C SER A 173 12.05 -3.84 -15.91
N ASP A 174 12.13 -5.08 -15.45
CA ASP A 174 13.40 -5.71 -15.06
C ASP A 174 14.40 -5.71 -16.24
N ASP A 175 13.91 -5.68 -17.48
CA ASP A 175 14.71 -5.57 -18.71
C ASP A 175 15.20 -4.14 -18.99
N THR A 176 14.69 -3.13 -18.28
CA THR A 176 15.09 -1.72 -18.40
C THR A 176 15.69 -1.16 -17.10
N PRO A 177 16.73 -1.80 -16.52
CA PRO A 177 17.26 -1.43 -15.21
C PRO A 177 17.80 0.01 -15.17
N ARG A 178 18.25 0.55 -16.31
CA ARG A 178 18.71 1.94 -16.43
C ARG A 178 17.59 2.95 -16.15
N VAL A 179 16.35 2.67 -16.57
CA VAL A 179 15.20 3.55 -16.31
C VAL A 179 14.83 3.51 -14.83
N ILE A 180 14.84 2.32 -14.23
CA ILE A 180 14.62 2.15 -12.78
C ILE A 180 15.66 2.93 -11.99
N GLN A 181 16.94 2.77 -12.31
CA GLN A 181 18.03 3.48 -11.63
C GLN A 181 17.95 5.00 -11.79
N ALA A 182 17.63 5.49 -12.98
CA ALA A 182 17.53 6.93 -13.26
C ALA A 182 16.41 7.63 -12.47
N HIS A 183 15.36 6.90 -12.08
CA HIS A 183 14.19 7.43 -11.38
C HIS A 183 14.08 6.98 -9.93
N ARG A 184 15.01 6.16 -9.44
CA ARG A 184 15.05 5.75 -8.03
C ARG A 184 15.43 6.93 -7.16
N VAL A 185 14.67 7.16 -6.09
CA VAL A 185 14.97 8.20 -5.09
C VAL A 185 15.02 7.63 -3.68
N GLY A 186 16.05 7.99 -2.93
CA GLY A 186 16.25 7.52 -1.56
C GLY A 186 16.58 6.02 -1.44
N ALA A 187 16.98 5.64 -0.23
CA ALA A 187 17.04 4.25 0.25
C ALA A 187 15.86 4.01 1.19
#